data_AF-A0A151N5C7-F1
#
_entry.id   AF-A0A151N5C7-F1
#
_cell.length_a   1.000
_cell.length_b   1.000
_cell.length_c   1.000
_cell.angle_alpha   90.00
_cell.angle_beta   90.00
_cell.angle_gamma   90.00
#
_symmetry.space_group_name_H-M   'P 1'
#
loop_
_entity.id
_entity.type
_entity.pdbx_description
1 polymer ?
#
loop_
_entity_poly.entity_id
_entity_poly.type
_entity_poly.pdbx_seq_one_letter_code
_entity_poly.pdbx_strand_id
1 'polypeptide(L)'
;MKFITEIWHPNVDKNGDVCISILHEPGEDKYGYEKPEERWLPIHTVETIMISVISMLADPNGDSPANVDAAKEWREDRNGEFKRKVARCLVASLFSGSPIEKHGTVFPALYPPIAGLLL
;
A
#
# COMPACT_ATOMS: atom_id res chain seq x y z
N MET A 1 -9.86 2.61 -2.34
CA MET A 1 -9.32 1.90 -1.15
C MET A 1 -8.24 2.77 -0.54
N LYS A 2 -8.12 2.80 0.80
CA LYS A 2 -7.21 3.73 1.48
C LYS A 2 -6.45 3.06 2.63
N PHE A 3 -5.13 3.22 2.66
CA PHE A 3 -4.33 2.92 3.83
C PHE A 3 -4.52 4.03 4.88
N ILE A 4 -4.83 3.61 6.12
CA ILE A 4 -4.88 4.52 7.27
C ILE A 4 -3.47 4.71 7.85
N THR A 5 -2.71 3.62 7.90
CA THR A 5 -1.30 3.61 8.29
C THR A 5 -0.45 4.28 7.21
N GLU A 6 0.56 5.03 7.63
CA GLU A 6 1.53 5.62 6.72
C GLU A 6 2.27 4.53 5.94
N ILE A 7 2.37 4.68 4.62
CA ILE A 7 3.06 3.75 3.73
C ILE A 7 3.84 4.52 2.66
N TRP A 8 5.05 4.06 2.38
CA TRP A 8 5.88 4.58 1.30
C TRP A 8 5.84 3.61 0.12
N HIS A 9 5.05 3.92 -0.92
CA HIS A 9 4.83 3.01 -2.03
C HIS A 9 4.56 3.74 -3.36
N PRO A 10 5.09 3.30 -4.52
CA PRO A 10 4.85 3.94 -5.81
C PRO A 10 3.38 4.09 -6.21
N ASN A 11 2.55 3.09 -5.89
CA ASN A 11 1.12 3.05 -6.23
C ASN A 11 0.17 3.46 -5.08
N VAL A 12 0.71 4.09 -4.02
CA VAL A 12 -0.11 4.67 -2.94
C VAL A 12 0.21 6.15 -2.83
N ASP A 13 -0.82 7.00 -2.95
CA ASP A 13 -0.69 8.44 -2.81
C ASP A 13 -0.25 8.80 -1.37
N LYS A 14 0.35 9.98 -1.20
CA LYS A 14 0.70 10.58 0.09
C LYS A 14 -0.49 10.67 1.05
N ASN A 15 -1.71 10.76 0.53
CA ASN A 15 -2.93 10.76 1.33
C ASN A 15 -3.40 9.35 1.75
N GLY A 16 -2.75 8.27 1.28
CA GLY A 16 -3.07 6.88 1.56
C GLY A 16 -3.94 6.17 0.51
N ASP A 17 -4.44 6.87 -0.51
CA ASP A 17 -5.30 6.28 -1.54
C ASP A 17 -4.50 5.34 -2.45
N VAL A 18 -5.05 4.14 -2.67
CA VAL A 18 -4.44 3.09 -3.49
C VAL A 18 -4.86 3.26 -4.94
N CYS A 19 -3.89 3.29 -5.85
CA CYS A 19 -4.10 3.45 -7.29
C CYS A 19 -3.61 2.21 -8.06
N ILE A 20 -4.54 1.31 -8.40
CA ILE A 20 -4.30 0.10 -9.19
C ILE A 20 -5.49 -0.15 -10.12
N SER A 21 -5.23 -0.74 -11.29
CA SER A 21 -6.20 -0.88 -12.38
C SER A 21 -7.53 -1.50 -11.95
N ILE A 22 -7.53 -2.52 -11.09
CA ILE A 22 -8.75 -3.21 -10.60
C ILE A 22 -9.71 -2.28 -9.85
N LEU A 23 -9.25 -1.12 -9.39
CA LEU A 23 -10.07 -0.11 -8.70
C LEU A 23 -10.51 1.03 -9.63
N HIS A 24 -10.03 1.09 -10.87
CA HIS A 24 -10.46 2.07 -11.86
C HIS A 24 -11.86 1.74 -12.39
N GLU A 25 -12.58 2.78 -12.81
CA GLU A 25 -13.93 2.64 -13.36
C GLU A 25 -13.98 1.68 -14.55
N PRO A 26 -15.07 0.89 -14.69
CA PRO A 26 -15.23 -0.05 -15.78
C PRO A 26 -15.25 0.66 -17.13
N GLY A 27 -14.79 -0.03 -18.17
CA GLY A 27 -14.82 0.45 -19.56
C GLY A 27 -13.42 0.59 -20.17
N GLU A 28 -13.38 1.14 -21.38
CA GLU A 28 -12.12 1.37 -22.09
C GLU A 28 -11.33 2.51 -21.44
N ASP A 29 -10.04 2.28 -21.22
CA ASP A 29 -9.15 3.35 -20.79
C ASP A 29 -8.98 4.39 -21.89
N LYS A 30 -9.17 5.67 -21.55
CA LYS A 30 -9.05 6.80 -22.48
C LYS A 30 -7.68 6.87 -23.14
N TYR A 31 -6.64 6.40 -22.44
CA TYR A 31 -5.26 6.47 -22.90
C TYR A 31 -4.76 5.13 -23.45
N GLY A 32 -5.56 4.06 -23.35
CA GLY A 32 -5.23 2.73 -23.85
C GLY A 32 -4.11 2.02 -23.09
N TYR A 33 -3.78 2.45 -21.86
CA TYR A 33 -2.75 1.80 -21.06
C TYR A 33 -3.24 0.53 -20.36
N GLU A 34 -4.54 0.47 -20.08
CA GLU A 34 -5.18 -0.62 -19.35
C GLU A 34 -6.24 -1.28 -20.21
N LYS A 35 -6.33 -2.60 -20.12
CA LYS A 35 -7.41 -3.35 -20.77
C LYS A 35 -8.69 -3.29 -19.92
N PRO A 36 -9.88 -3.37 -20.54
CA PRO A 36 -11.15 -3.44 -19.80
C PRO A 36 -11.21 -4.58 -18.78
N GLU A 37 -10.51 -5.70 -19.04
CA GLU A 37 -10.48 -6.86 -18.13
C GLU A 37 -9.60 -6.64 -16.89
N GLU A 38 -8.67 -5.67 -16.94
CA GLU A 38 -7.77 -5.31 -15.84
C GLU A 38 -8.41 -4.29 -14.88
N ARG A 39 -9.57 -3.74 -15.26
CA ARG A 39 -10.34 -2.73 -14.52
C ARG A 39 -11.39 -3.34 -13.59
N TRP A 40 -12.11 -2.49 -12.87
CA TRP A 40 -13.23 -2.94 -12.03
C TRP A 40 -14.27 -3.68 -12.87
N LEU A 41 -14.62 -4.89 -12.43
CA LEU A 41 -15.69 -5.71 -12.98
C LEU A 41 -16.60 -6.17 -11.84
N PRO A 42 -17.92 -6.32 -12.05
CA PRO A 42 -18.86 -6.76 -11.02
C PRO A 42 -18.56 -8.14 -10.42
N ILE A 43 -17.70 -8.94 -11.06
CA ILE A 43 -17.27 -10.26 -10.57
C ILE A 43 -16.17 -10.18 -9.51
N HIS A 44 -15.48 -9.04 -9.39
CA HIS A 44 -14.42 -8.87 -8.41
C HIS A 44 -14.99 -8.86 -7.00
N THR A 45 -14.34 -9.59 -6.12
CA THR A 45 -14.68 -9.65 -4.70
C THR A 45 -13.66 -8.84 -3.91
N VAL A 46 -13.94 -8.62 -2.63
CA VAL A 46 -12.94 -8.03 -1.73
C VAL A 46 -11.67 -8.89 -1.70
N GLU A 47 -11.81 -10.22 -1.77
CA GLU A 47 -10.67 -11.14 -1.81
C GLU A 47 -9.79 -10.92 -3.05
N THR A 48 -10.38 -10.80 -4.25
CA THR A 48 -9.60 -10.57 -5.47
C THR A 48 -8.90 -9.22 -5.43
N ILE A 49 -9.54 -8.18 -4.89
CA ILE A 49 -8.91 -6.87 -4.66
C ILE A 49 -7.73 -7.00 -3.70
N MET A 50 -7.87 -7.70 -2.58
CA MET A 50 -6.80 -7.85 -1.60
C MET A 50 -5.61 -8.63 -2.17
N ILE A 51 -5.85 -9.64 -3.01
CA ILE A 51 -4.79 -10.35 -3.74
C ILE A 51 -4.03 -9.37 -4.66
N SER A 52 -4.74 -8.52 -5.41
CA SER A 52 -4.11 -7.49 -6.24
C SER A 52 -3.27 -6.51 -5.41
N VAL A 53 -3.72 -6.12 -4.22
CA VAL A 53 -2.95 -5.25 -3.31
C VAL A 53 -1.69 -5.94 -2.81
N ILE A 54 -1.76 -7.22 -2.44
CA ILE A 54 -0.57 -8.00 -2.04
C ILE A 54 0.42 -8.08 -3.20
N SER A 55 -0.07 -8.36 -4.42
CA SER A 55 0.76 -8.37 -5.63
C SER A 55 1.44 -7.02 -5.86
N MET A 56 0.69 -5.93 -5.75
CA MET A 56 1.19 -4.56 -5.89
C MET A 56 2.29 -4.24 -4.87
N LEU A 57 2.14 -4.67 -3.61
CA LEU A 57 3.16 -4.46 -2.57
C LEU A 57 4.46 -5.23 -2.84
N ALA A 58 4.36 -6.40 -3.50
CA ALA A 58 5.51 -7.21 -3.86
C ALA A 58 6.22 -6.68 -5.11
N ASP A 59 5.45 -6.24 -6.10
CA ASP A 59 5.92 -5.71 -7.37
C ASP A 59 5.17 -4.42 -7.76
N PRO A 60 5.71 -3.25 -7.40
CA PRO A 60 5.11 -1.96 -7.70
C PRO A 60 5.05 -1.69 -9.20
N ASN A 61 3.92 -1.16 -9.67
CA ASN A 61 3.76 -0.71 -11.06
C ASN A 61 4.48 0.63 -11.27
N GLY A 62 5.51 0.64 -12.12
CA GLY A 62 6.31 1.81 -12.46
C GLY A 62 5.79 2.68 -13.61
N ASP A 63 4.80 2.21 -14.38
CA ASP A 63 4.30 2.88 -15.58
C ASP A 63 3.33 4.02 -15.25
N SER A 64 2.66 3.95 -14.10
CA SER A 64 1.70 4.98 -13.64
C SER A 64 1.71 5.10 -12.12
N PRO A 65 2.74 5.73 -11.53
CA PRO A 65 2.84 5.87 -10.09
C PRO A 65 1.91 6.95 -9.54
N ALA A 66 1.23 6.65 -8.43
CA ALA A 66 0.51 7.65 -7.64
C ALA A 66 1.48 8.53 -6.82
N ASN A 67 2.61 7.96 -6.40
CA ASN A 67 3.67 8.66 -5.69
C ASN A 67 4.94 8.65 -6.53
N VAL A 68 5.15 9.74 -7.26
CA VAL A 68 6.28 9.92 -8.18
C VAL A 68 7.63 9.88 -7.43
N ASP A 69 7.69 10.40 -6.21
CA ASP A 69 8.90 10.40 -5.38
C ASP A 69 9.30 8.97 -5.00
N ALA A 70 8.33 8.18 -4.49
CA ALA A 70 8.55 6.77 -4.16
C ALA A 70 8.90 5.93 -5.39
N ALA A 71 8.29 6.22 -6.55
CA ALA A 71 8.58 5.53 -7.80
C ALA A 71 9.96 5.85 -8.37
N LYS A 72 10.45 7.08 -8.16
CA LYS A 72 11.82 7.47 -8.52
C LYS A 72 12.82 6.72 -7.65
N GLU A 73 12.63 6.75 -6.34
CA GLU A 73 13.50 6.05 -5.39
C GLU A 73 13.49 4.53 -5.59
N TRP A 74 12.34 3.93 -5.92
CA TRP A 74 12.24 2.52 -6.27
C TRP A 74 13.13 2.15 -7.46
N ARG A 75 13.20 3.02 -8.48
CA ARG A 75 13.98 2.79 -9.71
C ARG A 75 15.47 3.09 -9.53
N GLU A 76 15.79 4.19 -8.84
CA GLU A 76 17.15 4.72 -8.78
C GLU A 76 17.93 4.24 -7.55
N ASP A 77 17.28 4.03 -6.39
CA ASP A 77 17.91 3.66 -5.13
C ASP A 77 17.04 2.75 -4.26
N ARG A 78 16.70 1.57 -4.82
CA ARG A 78 15.81 0.58 -4.17
C ARG A 78 16.32 0.13 -2.80
N ASN A 79 17.63 -0.07 -2.64
CA ASN A 79 18.22 -0.65 -1.44
C ASN A 79 18.75 0.38 -0.44
N GLY A 80 18.88 1.65 -0.83
CA GLY A 80 19.25 2.75 0.04
C GLY A 80 18.02 3.45 0.61
N GLU A 81 17.72 4.65 0.08
CA GLU A 81 16.68 5.53 0.62
C GLU A 81 15.28 4.92 0.57
N PHE A 82 14.93 4.21 -0.51
CA PHE A 82 13.61 3.58 -0.62
C PHE A 82 13.40 2.57 0.52
N LYS A 83 14.33 1.61 0.67
CA LYS A 83 14.27 0.60 1.74
C LYS A 83 14.27 1.23 3.12
N ARG A 84 15.04 2.30 3.33
CA ARG A 84 15.09 3.02 4.61
C ARG A 84 13.76 3.70 4.95
N LYS A 85 13.07 4.28 3.98
CA LYS A 85 11.73 4.88 4.17
C LYS A 85 10.67 3.81 4.45
N VAL A 86 10.66 2.73 3.68
CA VAL A 86 9.76 1.59 3.92
C VAL A 86 9.95 1.01 5.32
N ALA A 87 11.21 0.79 5.73
CA ALA A 87 11.52 0.30 7.08
C ALA A 87 11.03 1.25 8.17
N ARG A 88 11.14 2.58 7.97
CA ARG A 88 10.58 3.56 8.91
C ARG A 88 9.06 3.46 9.01
N CYS A 89 8.35 3.33 7.89
CA CYS A 89 6.89 3.15 7.90
C CYS A 89 6.50 1.85 8.61
N LEU A 90 7.24 0.75 8.40
CA LEU A 90 7.03 -0.52 9.10
C LEU A 90 7.22 -0.37 10.61
N VAL A 91 8.30 0.28 11.04
CA VAL A 91 8.55 0.51 12.47
C VAL A 91 7.47 1.41 13.07
N ALA A 92 7.09 2.49 12.36
CA ALA A 92 6.00 3.37 12.78
C ALA A 92 4.67 2.61 12.88
N SER A 93 4.36 1.67 11.98
CA SER A 93 3.11 0.90 12.04
C SER A 93 3.01 -0.02 13.25
N LEU A 94 4.15 -0.52 13.75
CA LEU A 94 4.21 -1.32 14.99
C LEU A 94 3.88 -0.49 16.24
N PHE A 95 4.14 0.82 16.21
CA PHE A 95 3.93 1.72 17.35
C PHE A 95 2.69 2.61 17.20
N SER A 96 2.16 2.75 15.99
CA SER A 96 1.00 3.60 15.65
C SER A 96 -0.32 2.83 15.57
N GLY A 97 -0.37 1.60 16.09
CA GLY A 97 -1.63 0.88 16.27
C GLY A 97 -2.63 1.74 17.02
N SER A 98 -3.61 2.29 16.31
CA SER A 98 -4.82 2.82 16.94
C SER A 98 -5.43 1.68 17.76
N PRO A 99 -5.95 1.95 18.97
CA PRO A 99 -6.65 0.92 19.70
C PRO A 99 -7.75 0.35 18.80
N ILE A 100 -7.79 -0.97 18.66
CA ILE A 100 -8.82 -1.61 17.86
C ILE A 100 -10.11 -1.44 18.66
N GLU A 101 -11.02 -0.58 18.22
CA GLU A 101 -12.39 -0.55 18.74
C GLU A 101 -13.18 -1.70 18.10
N LYS A 102 -13.41 -2.77 18.86
CA LYS A 102 -14.46 -3.75 18.54
C LYS A 102 -15.53 -3.67 19.60
N HIS A 103 -16.78 -3.41 19.21
CA HIS A 103 -17.93 -3.36 20.12
C HIS A 103 -17.71 -2.46 21.35
N GLY A 104 -17.14 -1.26 21.16
CA GLY A 104 -16.89 -0.30 22.25
C GLY A 104 -15.77 -0.71 23.23
N THR A 105 -15.01 -1.76 22.92
CA THR A 105 -13.85 -2.17 23.71
C THR A 105 -12.57 -1.80 22.99
N VAL A 106 -11.74 -1.02 23.67
CA VAL A 106 -10.41 -0.57 23.24
C VAL A 106 -9.42 -1.69 23.57
N PHE A 107 -8.97 -2.44 22.55
CA PHE A 107 -7.87 -3.38 22.73
C PHE A 107 -6.52 -2.64 22.65
N PRO A 108 -5.62 -2.78 23.64
CA PRO A 108 -4.30 -2.19 23.55
C PRO A 108 -3.55 -2.77 22.34
N ALA A 109 -2.80 -1.93 21.63
CA ALA A 109 -1.89 -2.37 20.59
C ALA A 109 -0.98 -3.47 21.17
N LEU A 110 -0.96 -4.65 20.53
CA LEU A 110 -0.06 -5.74 20.92
C LEU A 110 1.36 -5.31 20.58
N TYR A 111 2.02 -4.60 21.49
CA TYR A 111 3.45 -4.33 21.43
C TYR A 111 4.20 -5.65 21.60
N PRO A 112 5.07 -6.08 20.67
CA PRO A 112 6.05 -7.10 20.99
C PRO A 112 7.11 -6.48 21.93
N PRO A 113 7.60 -7.21 22.95
CA PRO A 113 8.69 -6.73 23.80
C PRO A 113 10.01 -6.88 23.03
N ILE A 114 10.35 -5.91 22.17
CA ILE A 114 11.66 -5.91 21.47
C ILE A 114 12.50 -4.71 21.91
N ALA A 115 12.62 -4.52 23.22
CA ALA A 115 13.61 -3.63 23.81
C ALA A 115 14.95 -4.33 24.10
N GLY A 116 15.25 -5.48 23.46
CA GLY A 116 16.34 -6.36 23.92
C GLY A 116 17.23 -7.04 22.88
N LEU A 117 17.22 -6.65 21.60
CA LEU A 117 18.06 -7.32 20.58
C LEU A 117 18.79 -6.37 19.61
N LEU A 118 19.35 -5.30 20.15
CA LEU A 118 20.45 -4.55 19.51
C LEU A 118 21.44 -4.10 20.60
N LEU A 119 22.22 -5.05 21.11
CA LEU A 119 23.55 -4.83 21.69
C LEU A 119 24.53 -5.75 20.95
#